data_AF-A0AAJ6JKQ5-F1
#
_entry.id   AF-A0AAJ6JKQ5-F1
#
_cell.length_a   1.000
_cell.length_b   1.000
_cell.length_c   1.000
_cell.angle_alpha   90.00
_cell.angle_beta   90.00
_cell.angle_gamma   90.00
#
_symmetry.space_group_name_H-M   'P 1'
#
loop_
_entity.id
_entity.type
_entity.pdbx_description
1 polymer ?
#
loop_
_entity_poly.entity_id
_entity_poly.type
_entity_poly.pdbx_seq_one_letter_code
_entity_poly.pdbx_strand_id
1 'polypeptide(L)' 'MPRDIVEWLNLSTAAAPPKVREARQRIRDAITSKISRGEIAQARLRALEWAPLRSIERPRRWRRLP' A
#
# COMPACT_ATOMS: atom_id res chain seq x y z
N MET A 1 -5.55 0.94 13.32
CA MET A 1 -4.83 1.01 12.03
C MET A 1 -5.80 1.48 10.96
N PRO A 2 -5.38 2.31 9.97
CA PRO A 2 -6.27 2.80 8.92
C PRO A 2 -6.85 1.66 8.09
N ARG A 3 -8.12 1.78 7.70
CA ARG A 3 -8.86 0.73 6.98
C ARG A 3 -8.44 0.66 5.52
N ASP A 4 -8.23 1.80 4.84
CA ASP A 4 -7.66 1.90 3.48
C ASP A 4 -6.51 2.91 3.39
N ILE A 5 -5.87 2.85 2.22
CA ILE A 5 -4.94 3.86 1.72
C ILE A 5 -5.52 5.28 1.77
N VAL A 6 -6.82 5.50 1.52
CA VAL A 6 -7.41 6.85 1.54
C VAL A 6 -7.48 7.38 2.97
N GLU A 7 -7.96 6.57 3.92
CA GLU A 7 -7.94 6.90 5.35
C GLU A 7 -6.51 7.13 5.84
N TRP A 8 -5.55 6.29 5.43
CA TRP A 8 -4.13 6.47 5.75
C TRP A 8 -3.57 7.80 5.22
N LEU A 9 -3.84 8.15 3.95
CA LEU A 9 -3.38 9.41 3.34
C LEU A 9 -4.00 10.64 4.00
N ASN A 10 -5.28 10.57 4.38
CA ASN A 10 -5.95 11.64 5.12
C ASN A 10 -5.32 11.86 6.50
N LEU A 11 -5.09 10.79 7.26
CA LEU A 11 -4.44 10.87 8.57
C LEU A 11 -3.00 11.38 8.46
N SER A 12 -2.25 10.90 7.46
CA SER A 12 -0.88 11.37 7.17
C SER A 12 -0.82 12.87 6.83
N THR A 13 -1.83 13.37 6.09
CA THR A 13 -1.97 14.80 5.76
C THR A 13 -2.39 15.60 6.99
N ALA A 14 -3.33 15.09 7.80
CA ALA A 14 -3.81 15.75 9.01
C ALA A 14 -2.71 15.86 10.09
N ALA A 15 -1.86 14.84 10.22
CA ALA A 15 -0.72 14.81 11.15
C ALA A 15 0.50 15.61 10.64
N ALA A 16 0.40 16.26 9.47
CA ALA A 16 1.51 16.99 8.87
C ALA A 16 1.74 18.37 9.52
N PRO A 17 3.00 18.75 9.82
CA PRO A 17 3.34 20.13 10.11
C PRO A 17 2.86 21.07 8.97
N PRO A 18 2.46 22.32 9.27
CA PRO A 18 1.88 23.23 8.28
C PRO A 18 2.72 23.36 6.99
N LYS A 19 4.06 23.43 7.13
CA LYS A 19 4.99 23.57 6.00
C LYS A 19 4.96 22.42 4.99
N VAL A 20 4.55 21.21 5.39
CA VAL A 20 4.55 20.02 4.52
C VAL A 20 3.14 19.49 4.23
N ARG A 21 2.11 20.08 4.87
CA ARG A 21 0.71 19.67 4.70
C ARG A 21 0.26 19.79 3.25
N GLU A 22 0.62 20.88 2.60
CA GLU A 22 0.24 21.15 1.21
C GLU A 22 0.87 20.14 0.24
N ALA A 23 2.14 19.77 0.46
CA ALA A 23 2.80 18.74 -0.32
C ALA A 23 2.14 17.36 -0.12
N ARG A 24 1.78 16.99 1.11
CA ARG A 24 1.06 15.74 1.39
C ARG A 24 -0.34 15.72 0.79
N GLN A 25 -1.03 16.85 0.80
CA GLN A 25 -2.33 17.00 0.16
C GLN A 25 -2.23 16.76 -1.36
N ARG A 26 -1.23 17.36 -2.04
CA ARG A 26 -1.00 17.11 -3.47
C ARG A 26 -0.73 15.63 -3.76
N ILE A 27 0.06 14.95 -2.92
CA ILE A 27 0.34 13.51 -3.06
C ILE A 27 -0.95 12.69 -2.88
N ARG A 28 -1.73 12.98 -1.84
CA ARG A 28 -3.03 12.32 -1.63
C ARG A 28 -3.90 12.49 -2.86
N ASP A 29 -4.07 13.73 -3.32
CA ASP A 29 -4.98 14.06 -4.40
C ASP A 29 -4.56 13.36 -5.70
N ALA A 30 -3.25 13.34 -6.01
CA ALA A 30 -2.67 12.63 -7.15
C ALA A 30 -2.81 11.10 -7.07
N ILE A 31 -2.79 10.51 -5.87
CA ILE A 31 -3.05 9.07 -5.69
C ILE A 31 -4.54 8.79 -5.86
N THR A 32 -5.40 9.60 -5.23
CA THR A 32 -6.86 9.42 -5.29
C THR A 32 -7.48 9.73 -6.65
N SER A 33 -6.80 10.51 -7.50
CA SER A 33 -7.25 10.74 -8.88
C SER A 33 -6.92 9.58 -9.82
N LYS A 34 -5.89 8.79 -9.50
CA LYS A 34 -5.47 7.63 -10.30
C LYS A 34 -6.18 6.34 -9.92
N ILE A 35 -6.76 6.27 -8.72
CA ILE A 35 -7.44 5.07 -8.23
C ILE A 35 -8.72 5.50 -7.52
N SER A 36 -9.86 5.15 -8.12
CA SER A 36 -11.18 5.38 -7.55
C SER A 36 -11.42 4.53 -6.30
N ARG A 37 -12.38 4.94 -5.46
CA ARG A 37 -12.80 4.14 -4.29
C ARG A 37 -13.32 2.75 -4.70
N GLY A 38 -13.97 2.65 -5.86
CA GLY A 38 -14.43 1.38 -6.43
C GLY A 38 -13.28 0.45 -6.80
N GLU A 39 -12.22 0.98 -7.41
CA GLU A 39 -11.02 0.20 -7.73
C GLU A 39 -10.27 -0.27 -6.47
N ILE A 40 -10.23 0.54 -5.41
CA ILE A 40 -9.68 0.11 -4.10
C ILE A 40 -10.52 -1.02 -3.50
N ALA A 41 -11.85 -0.92 -3.55
CA ALA A 41 -12.74 -1.98 -3.07
C ALA A 41 -12.53 -3.28 -3.86
N GLN A 42 -12.44 -3.18 -5.20
CA GLN A 42 -12.14 -4.32 -6.07
C GLN A 42 -10.76 -4.92 -5.81
N ALA A 43 -9.74 -4.10 -5.61
CA ALA A 43 -8.40 -4.57 -5.28
C ALA A 43 -8.37 -5.31 -3.92
N ARG A 44 -9.13 -4.84 -2.93
CA ARG A 44 -9.30 -5.54 -1.64
C ARG A 44 -9.96 -6.90 -1.81
N LEU A 45 -11.03 -6.99 -2.60
CA LEU A 45 -11.69 -8.27 -2.89
C LEU A 45 -10.71 -9.24 -3.56
N ARG A 46 -9.99 -8.80 -4.60
CA ARG A 46 -8.95 -9.60 -5.27
C ARG A 46 -7.80 -10.00 -4.33
N ALA A 47 -7.45 -9.17 -3.37
CA ALA A 47 -6.42 -9.50 -2.38
C ALA A 47 -6.87 -10.59 -1.41
N LEU A 48 -8.16 -10.68 -1.09
CA LEU A 48 -8.71 -11.78 -0.29
C LEU A 48 -8.67 -13.12 -1.05
N GLU A 49 -8.81 -13.06 -2.37
CA GLU A 49 -8.70 -14.22 -3.27
C GLU A 49 -7.24 -14.63 -3.54
N TRP A 50 -6.27 -13.80 -3.13
CA TRP A 50 -4.85 -14.08 -3.37
C TRP A 50 -4.39 -15.30 -2.57
N ALA A 51 -4.10 -16.39 -3.27
CA ALA A 51 -3.41 -17.55 -2.72
C ALA A 51 -1.92 -17.49 -3.07
N PRO A 52 -1.00 -17.53 -2.09
CA PRO A 52 0.43 -17.64 -2.39
C PRO A 52 0.68 -18.94 -3.15
N LEU A 53 1.27 -18.83 -4.34
CA LEU A 53 1.91 -19.98 -5.00
C LEU A 53 2.90 -20.57 -3.99
N ARG A 54 2.76 -21.87 -3.69
CA ARG A 54 3.66 -22.58 -2.76
C ARG A 54 5.08 -22.18 -3.08
N SER A 55 5.78 -21.71 -2.06
CA SER A 55 7.16 -21.23 -2.12
C SER A 55 7.97 -22.08 -3.10
N ILE A 56 8.55 -21.44 -4.12
CA ILE A 56 9.69 -22.01 -4.82
C ILE A 56 10.70 -22.33 -3.72
N GLU A 57 10.85 -23.61 -3.37
CA GLU A 57 11.89 -24.07 -2.45
C GLU A 57 13.21 -23.57 -3.04
N ARG A 58 13.79 -22.52 -2.43
CA ARG A 58 15.12 -22.11 -2.81
C ARG A 58 16.03 -23.31 -2.56
N PRO A 59 16.74 -23.84 -3.58
CA PRO A 59 17.59 -25.00 -3.38
C PRO A 59 18.58 -24.67 -2.25
N ARG A 60 18.74 -25.63 -1.33
CA ARG A 60 19.58 -25.54 -0.10
C ARG A 60 21.08 -25.30 -0.36
N ARG A 61 21.47 -24.90 -1.58
CA ARG A 61 22.85 -24.78 -2.08
C ARG A 61 23.65 -23.63 -1.45
N TRP A 62 23.01 -22.73 -0.70
CA TRP A 62 23.68 -21.57 -0.09
C TRP A 62 24.04 -21.75 1.40
N ARG A 63 24.04 -22.98 1.92
CA ARG A 63 24.35 -23.23 3.35
C ARG A 63 25.79 -23.68 3.64
N ARG A 64 26.66 -23.75 2.64
CA ARG A 64 28.10 -23.97 2.82
C ARG A 64 28.88 -23.24 1.72
N LEU A 65 29.32 -22.03 2.03
CA LEU A 65 30.61 -21.55 1.54
C LEU A 65 31.46 -21.29 2.79
N PRO A 66 32.74 -21.70 2.78
CA PRO A 66 33.64 -21.54 3.92
C PRO A 66 33.85 -20.08 4.29
#